data_AF-A0A8K0KNZ1-F1
#
_entry.id   AF-A0A8K0KNZ1-F1
#
_cell.length_a   1.000
_cell.length_b   1.000
_cell.length_c   1.000
_cell.angle_alpha   90.00
_cell.angle_beta   90.00
_cell.angle_gamma   90.00
#
_symmetry.space_group_name_H-M   'P 1'
#
loop_
_entity.id
_entity.type
_entity.pdbx_description
1 polymer ?
#
loop_
_entity_poly.entity_id
_entity_poly.type
_entity_poly.pdbx_seq_one_letter_code
_entity_poly.pdbx_strand_id
1 'polypeptide(L)'
;MCDVWSYGVLAWEIFSCGGTPYPGLSNSKAREKIDSGYRMPAPEGTPPQLYELMLQCWEYDPEKRPHFDEIYRLVDEICSAV
;
A
#
# COMPACT_ATOMS: atom_id res chain seq x y z
N MET A 1 8.75 9.81 -3.51
CA MET A 1 8.16 8.76 -4.38
C MET A 1 8.49 7.34 -3.96
N CYS A 2 9.72 7.04 -3.52
CA CYS A 2 9.99 5.80 -2.78
C CYS A 2 9.29 5.77 -1.41
N ASP A 3 9.24 6.91 -0.72
CA ASP A 3 8.56 6.99 0.59
C ASP A 3 7.05 6.74 0.49
N VAL A 4 6.45 7.09 -0.65
CA VAL A 4 5.03 6.78 -0.94
C VAL A 4 4.83 5.26 -1.05
N TRP A 5 5.76 4.56 -1.71
CA TRP A 5 5.73 3.09 -1.73
C TRP A 5 5.83 2.51 -0.32
N SER A 6 6.81 2.97 0.46
CA SER A 6 7.00 2.54 1.85
C SER A 6 5.79 2.86 2.72
N TYR A 7 5.11 3.99 2.47
CA TYR A 7 3.86 4.33 3.14
C TYR A 7 2.75 3.33 2.81
N GLY A 8 2.60 2.90 1.56
CA GLY A 8 1.65 1.85 1.19
C GLY A 8 1.95 0.54 1.94
N VAL A 9 3.23 0.17 2.08
CA VAL A 9 3.65 -0.99 2.89
C VAL A 9 3.28 -0.80 4.36
N LEU A 10 3.56 0.37 4.94
CA LEU A 10 3.20 0.72 6.31
C LEU A 10 1.68 0.65 6.54
N ALA A 11 0.89 1.15 5.60
CA ALA A 11 -0.56 1.07 5.68
C ALA A 11 -1.04 -0.39 5.69
N TRP A 12 -0.43 -1.26 4.88
CA TRP A 12 -0.69 -2.70 4.93
C TRP A 12 -0.30 -3.32 6.29
N GLU A 13 0.83 -2.92 6.88
CA GLU A 13 1.25 -3.36 8.21
C GLU A 13 0.27 -2.96 9.31
N ILE A 14 -0.29 -1.74 9.25
CA ILE A 14 -1.31 -1.26 10.19
C ILE A 14 -2.55 -2.16 10.16
N PHE A 15 -3.08 -2.45 8.97
CA PHE A 15 -4.30 -3.25 8.81
C PHE A 15 -4.10 -4.74 9.02
N SER A 16 -2.87 -5.23 8.87
CA SER A 16 -2.50 -6.59 9.24
C SER A 16 -2.16 -6.76 10.73
N CYS A 17 -2.39 -5.72 11.56
CA CYS A 17 -2.07 -5.70 12.99
C CYS A 17 -0.58 -5.98 13.27
N GLY A 18 0.32 -5.39 12.48
CA GLY A 18 1.77 -5.56 12.59
C GLY A 18 2.29 -6.82 11.87
N GLY A 19 1.56 -7.33 10.88
CA GLY A 19 1.99 -8.46 10.07
C GLY A 19 3.26 -8.15 9.27
N THR A 20 4.03 -9.19 8.95
CA THR A 20 5.23 -9.05 8.11
C THR A 20 4.84 -8.87 6.64
N PRO A 21 5.26 -7.79 5.95
CA PRO A 21 5.03 -7.60 4.53
C PRO A 21 5.61 -8.76 3.71
N TYR A 22 4.91 -9.14 2.63
CA TYR A 22 5.30 -10.22 1.73
C TYR A 22 5.62 -11.54 2.47
N PRO A 23 4.67 -12.08 3.26
CA PRO A 23 4.95 -13.19 4.17
C PRO A 23 5.46 -14.43 3.42
N GLY A 24 6.53 -15.03 3.94
CA GLY A 24 7.18 -16.21 3.36
C GLY A 24 8.07 -15.93 2.14
N LEU A 25 8.26 -14.67 1.75
CA LEU A 25 9.16 -14.28 0.65
C LEU A 25 10.44 -13.65 1.19
N SER A 26 11.57 -13.96 0.57
CA SER A 26 12.79 -13.16 0.73
C SER A 26 12.65 -11.85 -0.05
N ASN A 27 13.44 -10.83 0.29
CA ASN A 27 13.43 -9.55 -0.42
C ASN A 27 13.65 -9.69 -1.94
N SER A 28 14.54 -10.61 -2.36
CA SER A 28 14.77 -10.90 -3.78
C SER A 28 13.52 -11.45 -4.48
N LYS A 29 12.87 -12.47 -3.89
CA LYS A 29 11.64 -13.06 -4.44
C LYS A 29 10.46 -12.10 -4.41
N ALA A 30 10.35 -11.29 -3.36
CA ALA A 30 9.34 -10.23 -3.28
C ALA A 30 9.53 -9.23 -4.43
N ARG A 31 10.77 -8.80 -4.68
CA ARG A 31 11.09 -7.91 -5.80
C ARG A 31 10.74 -8.53 -7.15
N GLU A 32 11.13 -9.77 -7.41
CA GLU A 32 10.79 -10.47 -8.66
C GLU A 32 9.27 -10.53 -8.90
N LYS A 33 8.48 -10.80 -7.86
CA LYS A 33 7.01 -10.79 -7.96
C LYS A 33 6.47 -9.39 -8.22
N ILE A 34 7.00 -8.37 -7.54
CA ILE A 34 6.58 -6.98 -7.73
C ILE A 34 6.82 -6.54 -9.18
N ASP A 35 7.98 -6.89 -9.73
CA ASP A 35 8.35 -6.63 -11.12
C ASP A 35 7.42 -7.38 -12.10
N SER A 36 6.88 -8.54 -11.71
CA SER A 36 5.85 -9.27 -12.49
C SER A 36 4.41 -8.77 -12.28
N GLY A 37 4.22 -7.65 -11.59
CA GLY A 37 2.91 -7.03 -11.37
C GLY A 37 2.16 -7.49 -10.11
N TYR A 38 2.76 -8.34 -9.26
CA TYR A 38 2.12 -8.75 -8.02
C TYR A 38 2.03 -7.58 -7.02
N ARG A 39 0.89 -7.51 -6.31
CA ARG A 39 0.69 -6.64 -5.14
C ARG A 39 0.12 -7.47 -3.99
N MET A 40 0.44 -7.08 -2.75
CA MET A 40 -0.06 -7.81 -1.58
C MET A 40 -1.58 -7.71 -1.52
N PRO A 41 -2.30 -8.80 -1.20
CA PRO A 41 -3.74 -8.72 -0.97
C PRO A 41 -4.04 -7.90 0.29
N ALA A 42 -5.21 -7.26 0.30
CA ALA A 42 -5.68 -6.53 1.47
C ALA A 42 -5.79 -7.45 2.70
N PRO A 43 -5.31 -7.05 3.88
CA PRO A 43 -5.61 -7.71 5.14
C PRO A 43 -7.13 -7.73 5.42
N GLU A 44 -7.58 -8.67 6.25
CA GLU A 44 -8.98 -8.76 6.64
C GLU A 44 -9.46 -7.48 7.34
N GLY A 45 -10.66 -7.01 7.01
CA GLY A 45 -11.24 -5.79 7.58
C GLY A 45 -10.69 -4.47 7.00
N THR A 46 -9.81 -4.52 6.00
CA THR A 46 -9.33 -3.31 5.31
C THR A 46 -10.45 -2.68 4.48
N PRO A 47 -10.79 -1.39 4.68
CA PRO A 47 -11.74 -0.68 3.83
C PRO A 47 -11.30 -0.70 2.36
N PRO A 48 -12.22 -0.93 1.39
CA PRO A 48 -11.87 -0.99 -0.03
C PRO A 48 -11.13 0.24 -0.55
N GLN A 49 -11.55 1.44 -0.12
CA GLN A 49 -10.94 2.71 -0.52
C GLN A 49 -9.49 2.81 -0.04
N LEU A 50 -9.19 2.26 1.14
CA LEU A 50 -7.83 2.28 1.66
C LEU A 50 -6.95 1.29 0.92
N TYR A 51 -7.48 0.12 0.55
CA TYR A 51 -6.73 -0.82 -0.28
C TYR A 51 -6.45 -0.24 -1.67
N GLU A 52 -7.39 0.48 -2.26
CA GLU A 52 -7.18 1.21 -3.51
C GLU A 52 -6.05 2.25 -3.37
N LEU A 53 -6.03 3.00 -2.26
CA LEU A 53 -4.92 3.92 -1.95
C LEU A 53 -3.58 3.18 -1.82
N MET A 54 -3.54 2.00 -1.18
CA MET A 54 -2.32 1.17 -1.11
C MET A 54 -1.84 0.78 -2.51
N LEU A 55 -2.75 0.37 -3.40
CA LEU A 55 -2.42 0.02 -4.79
C LEU A 55 -1.84 1.21 -5.55
N GLN A 56 -2.44 2.41 -5.40
CA GLN A 56 -1.92 3.64 -5.99
C GLN A 56 -0.50 3.98 -5.46
N CYS A 57 -0.26 3.79 -4.16
CA CYS A 57 1.06 3.96 -3.57
C CYS A 57 2.09 2.96 -4.14
N TRP A 58 1.63 1.78 -4.57
CA TRP A 58 2.45 0.74 -5.19
C TRP A 58 2.43 0.75 -6.72
N GLU A 59 2.08 1.88 -7.34
CA GLU A 59 2.28 2.04 -8.79
C GLU A 59 3.75 1.84 -9.16
N TYR A 60 3.99 1.08 -10.22
CA TYR A 60 5.38 0.78 -10.62
C TYR A 60 6.08 2.03 -11.15
N ASP A 61 5.38 2.75 -12.02
CA ASP A 61 5.78 4.08 -12.49
C ASP A 61 5.69 5.05 -11.31
N PRO A 62 6.82 5.62 -10.86
CA PRO A 62 6.80 6.58 -9.78
C PRO A 62 5.83 7.73 -10.04
N GLU A 63 5.77 8.28 -11.26
CA GLU A 63 5.01 9.51 -11.57
C GLU A 63 3.49 9.33 -11.45
N LYS A 64 3.02 8.09 -11.34
CA LYS A 64 1.61 7.75 -11.12
C LYS A 64 1.24 7.62 -9.65
N ARG A 65 2.23 7.67 -8.75
CA ARG A 65 1.98 7.59 -7.30
C ARG A 65 1.44 8.93 -6.80
N PRO A 66 0.48 8.91 -5.87
CA PRO A 66 -0.05 10.14 -5.30
C PRO A 66 1.00 10.86 -4.47
N HIS A 67 0.88 12.18 -4.39
CA HIS A 67 1.65 12.96 -3.43
C HIS A 67 1.07 12.86 -2.02
N PHE A 68 1.88 13.15 -0.99
CA PHE A 68 1.43 13.01 0.40
C PHE A 68 0.26 13.93 0.77
N ASP A 69 0.09 15.08 0.10
CA ASP A 69 -1.08 15.94 0.28
C ASP A 69 -2.37 15.31 -0.27
N GLU A 70 -2.29 14.52 -1.34
CA GLU A 70 -3.40 13.73 -1.88
C GLU A 70 -3.71 12.55 -0.96
N ILE A 71 -2.67 11.83 -0.53
CA ILE A 71 -2.79 10.72 0.45
C ILE A 71 -3.49 11.21 1.71
N TYR A 72 -3.05 12.34 2.27
CA TYR A 72 -3.66 12.91 3.47
C TYR A 72 -5.15 13.23 3.27
N ARG A 73 -5.50 13.91 2.16
CA ARG A 73 -6.90 14.24 1.85
C ARG A 73 -7.77 12.98 1.74
N LEU A 74 -7.30 11.95 1.02
CA LEU A 74 -8.04 10.70 0.86
C LEU A 74 -8.24 9.97 2.19
N VAL A 75 -7.20 9.90 3.02
CA VAL A 75 -7.31 9.27 4.35
C VAL A 75 -8.26 10.04 5.25
N ASP A 76 -8.20 11.37 5.25
CA ASP A 76 -9.10 12.23 6.05
C ASP A 76 -10.57 12.06 5.62
N GLU A 77 -10.83 11.99 4.32
CA GLU A 77 -12.17 11.70 3.77
C GLU A 77 -12.66 10.31 4.18
N ILE A 78 -11.81 9.28 4.08
CA ILE A 78 -12.15 7.92 4.50
C ILE A 78 -12.48 7.88 6.00
N CYS A 79 -11.69 8.56 6.84
CA CYS A 79 -11.91 8.61 8.28
C CYS A 79 -13.16 9.42 8.67
N SER A 80 -13.48 10.48 7.92
CA SER A 80 -14.65 11.32 8.17
C SER A 80 -15.97 10.71 7.69
N ALA A 81 -15.90 9.68 6.84
CA ALA A 81 -17.06 8.96 6.33
C ALA A 81 -17.56 7.83 7.27
N VAL A 82 -16.92 7.67 8.44
CA VAL A 82 -17.22 6.64 9.46
C VAL A 82 -17.88 7.25 10.69
#